data_AF-A0A519VNS2-F1
#
_entry.id   AF-A0A519VNS2-F1
#
_cell.length_a   1.000
_cell.length_b   1.000
_cell.length_c   1.000
_cell.angle_alpha   90.00
_cell.angle_beta   90.00
_cell.angle_gamma   90.00
#
_symmetry.space_group_name_H-M   'P 1'
#
loop_
_entity.id
_entity.type
_entity.pdbx_description
1 polymer ?
#
loop_
_entity_poly.entity_id
_entity_poly.type
_entity_poly.pdbx_seq_one_letter_code
_entity_poly.pdbx_strand_id
1 'polypeptide(L)'
;ILDMPTRKGNYLESSASSMFVYGLAKGVRNGWLPQSFMAAANKGYAGLKKEFVEKAGNERINLTKTVSVSGLGGKPRYRDGSFEYYISEKVITNDPKGMGAFICAAAEMEVAALPKPGKGLTVTVDNFFNNEYMTGPVGDKIPFHYLWEEDDNNGFSLFGKVFNDAGVKTATLKSAPTTANLKGSNIYIIVDPDTQKETANPNFMNADHAKQVAEWVKAGGVLVLLLNDVGNCEITKFNVLPEMFGIKFNEDSRNKVQGTNFEQGAVKIPAGNAIFKTAKKVYIKEISTIVAKSPAVSALTDNSDVIIATAKYGKGTVFAVGDPWFYNEYIDGRKLPEDLENYKATNDLVNWLIKQVPEKK
;
A
#
# COMPACT_ATOMS: atom_id res chain seq x y z
N ILE A 1 -20.43 31.01 -5.03
CA ILE A 1 -20.63 30.93 -6.51
C ILE A 1 -19.37 31.47 -7.22
N LEU A 2 -18.78 30.71 -8.13
CA LEU A 2 -17.40 30.94 -8.61
C LEU A 2 -17.25 32.02 -9.69
N ASP A 3 -18.23 32.16 -10.58
CA ASP A 3 -18.25 33.14 -11.68
C ASP A 3 -18.72 34.53 -11.25
N MET A 4 -19.27 34.64 -10.03
CA MET A 4 -19.77 35.90 -9.46
C MET A 4 -19.08 36.27 -8.13
N PRO A 5 -17.73 36.25 -8.03
CA PRO A 5 -17.01 36.34 -6.75
C PRO A 5 -17.23 37.67 -6.01
N THR A 6 -17.55 38.75 -6.73
CA THR A 6 -17.75 40.10 -6.18
C THR A 6 -19.23 40.47 -6.00
N ARG A 7 -20.17 39.60 -6.42
CA ARG A 7 -21.60 39.88 -6.30
C ARG A 7 -22.00 39.90 -4.82
N LYS A 8 -22.66 41.00 -4.42
CA LYS A 8 -23.13 41.19 -3.04
C LYS A 8 -23.95 39.98 -2.56
N GLY A 9 -23.64 39.48 -1.37
CA GLY A 9 -24.29 38.31 -0.77
C GLY A 9 -23.61 36.97 -1.07
N ASN A 10 -22.67 36.92 -2.01
CA ASN A 10 -21.82 35.75 -2.20
C ASN A 10 -20.83 35.59 -1.03
N TYR A 11 -20.35 34.37 -0.80
CA TYR A 11 -19.45 34.05 0.31
C TYR A 11 -18.47 32.93 -0.09
N LEU A 12 -17.36 32.86 0.64
CA LEU A 12 -16.44 31.73 0.58
C LEU A 12 -17.03 30.56 1.36
N GLU A 13 -17.04 29.39 0.74
CA GLU A 13 -17.73 28.20 1.25
C GLU A 13 -16.71 27.07 1.45
N SER A 14 -16.83 26.36 2.57
CA SER A 14 -15.78 25.43 3.03
C SER A 14 -15.78 24.09 2.31
N SER A 15 -16.94 23.52 1.93
CA SER A 15 -17.00 22.22 1.26
C SER A 15 -16.42 22.26 -0.16
N ALA A 16 -16.82 23.22 -0.98
CA ALA A 16 -16.34 23.43 -2.34
C ALA A 16 -14.84 23.76 -2.33
N SER A 17 -14.39 24.65 -1.44
CA SER A 17 -12.97 24.97 -1.28
C SER A 17 -12.17 23.71 -0.93
N SER A 18 -12.70 22.85 -0.07
CA SER A 18 -12.07 21.58 0.31
C SER A 18 -12.03 20.59 -0.87
N MET A 19 -13.11 20.49 -1.64
CA MET A 19 -13.16 19.66 -2.85
C MET A 19 -12.12 20.09 -3.90
N PHE A 20 -11.89 21.39 -4.08
CA PHE A 20 -10.83 21.88 -4.97
C PHE A 20 -9.44 21.51 -4.45
N VAL A 21 -9.15 21.72 -3.16
CA VAL A 21 -7.86 21.33 -2.57
C VAL A 21 -7.62 19.84 -2.72
N TYR A 22 -8.61 19.02 -2.36
CA TYR A 22 -8.55 17.57 -2.49
C TYR A 22 -8.32 17.12 -3.93
N GLY A 23 -9.15 17.61 -4.88
CA GLY A 23 -9.05 17.24 -6.29
C GLY A 23 -7.71 17.62 -6.91
N LEU A 24 -7.20 18.81 -6.61
CA LEU A 24 -5.90 19.27 -7.09
C LEU A 24 -4.76 18.44 -6.51
N ALA A 25 -4.72 18.26 -5.18
CA ALA A 25 -3.65 17.51 -4.52
C ALA A 25 -3.64 16.04 -4.95
N LYS A 26 -4.81 15.38 -4.95
CA LYS A 26 -4.96 13.99 -5.40
C LYS A 26 -4.62 13.82 -6.88
N GLY A 27 -5.05 14.77 -7.71
CA GLY A 27 -4.73 14.79 -9.14
C GLY A 27 -3.22 14.87 -9.38
N VAL A 28 -2.50 15.66 -8.60
CA VAL A 28 -1.02 15.69 -8.66
C VAL A 28 -0.41 14.38 -8.17
N ARG A 29 -0.85 13.86 -7.00
CA ARG A 29 -0.32 12.60 -6.45
C ARG A 29 -0.45 11.44 -7.43
N ASN A 30 -1.60 11.32 -8.10
CA ASN A 30 -1.85 10.27 -9.08
C ASN A 30 -1.22 10.55 -10.47
N GLY A 31 -0.59 11.71 -10.67
CA GLY A 31 0.02 12.09 -11.94
C GLY A 31 -0.98 12.52 -13.04
N TRP A 32 -2.24 12.74 -12.69
CA TRP A 32 -3.27 13.26 -13.61
C TRP A 32 -3.11 14.76 -13.86
N LEU A 33 -2.53 15.48 -12.90
CA LEU A 33 -2.23 16.92 -12.99
C LEU A 33 -0.72 17.18 -12.86
N PRO A 34 -0.18 18.18 -13.57
CA PRO A 34 1.19 18.63 -13.39
C PRO A 34 1.49 19.12 -11.96
N GLN A 35 2.74 18.96 -11.51
CA GLN A 35 3.19 19.39 -10.18
C GLN A 35 2.90 20.88 -9.86
N SER A 36 2.79 21.74 -10.88
CA SER A 36 2.48 23.16 -10.72
C SER A 36 1.14 23.42 -10.02
N PHE A 37 0.19 22.49 -10.09
CA PHE A 37 -1.11 22.60 -9.41
C PHE A 37 -0.98 22.50 -7.88
N MET A 38 0.12 21.98 -7.33
CA MET A 38 0.34 21.99 -5.88
C MET A 38 0.45 23.40 -5.30
N ALA A 39 0.87 24.39 -6.10
CA ALA A 39 0.87 25.79 -5.64
C ALA A 39 -0.56 26.26 -5.28
N ALA A 40 -1.54 25.91 -6.12
CA ALA A 40 -2.94 26.20 -5.87
C ALA A 40 -3.51 25.37 -4.72
N ALA A 41 -3.20 24.07 -4.64
CA ALA A 41 -3.63 23.21 -3.53
C ALA A 41 -3.10 23.72 -2.18
N ASN A 42 -1.81 24.08 -2.09
CA ASN A 42 -1.21 24.65 -0.89
C ASN A 42 -1.85 25.98 -0.48
N LYS A 43 -2.07 26.89 -1.44
CA LYS A 43 -2.76 28.16 -1.20
C LYS A 43 -4.19 27.93 -0.69
N GLY A 44 -4.92 27.02 -1.32
CA GLY A 44 -6.26 26.63 -0.92
C GLY A 44 -6.28 26.06 0.50
N TYR A 45 -5.38 25.12 0.81
CA TYR A 45 -5.31 24.50 2.14
C TYR A 45 -4.97 25.49 3.25
N ALA A 46 -4.05 26.42 2.99
CA ALA A 46 -3.76 27.53 3.90
C ALA A 46 -5.01 28.41 4.11
N GLY A 47 -5.76 28.70 3.04
CA GLY A 47 -7.04 29.40 3.11
C GLY A 47 -8.09 28.64 3.92
N LEU A 48 -8.22 27.32 3.74
CA LEU A 48 -9.16 26.49 4.49
C LEU A 48 -8.94 26.62 6.00
N LYS A 49 -7.68 26.45 6.44
CA LYS A 49 -7.31 26.55 7.86
C LYS A 49 -7.55 27.95 8.42
N LYS A 50 -7.35 29.00 7.62
CA LYS A 50 -7.51 30.39 8.06
C LYS A 50 -8.97 30.83 8.13
N GLU A 51 -9.76 30.48 7.13
CA GLU A 51 -11.08 31.09 6.90
C GLU A 51 -12.25 30.28 7.49
N PHE A 52 -12.04 28.98 7.74
CA PHE A 52 -13.11 28.04 8.09
C PHE A 52 -12.85 27.21 9.34
N VAL A 53 -11.61 27.13 9.83
CA VAL A 53 -11.29 26.34 11.03
C VAL A 53 -11.20 27.26 12.24
N GLU A 54 -12.04 27.01 13.24
CA GLU A 54 -12.10 27.79 14.48
C GLU A 54 -11.92 26.89 15.69
N LYS A 55 -11.32 27.41 16.77
CA LYS A 55 -11.22 26.66 18.04
C LYS A 55 -12.60 26.50 18.67
N ALA A 56 -12.89 25.31 19.19
CA ALA A 56 -14.14 24.96 19.87
C ALA A 56 -13.85 24.44 21.30
N GLY A 57 -13.13 25.26 22.08
CA GLY A 57 -12.52 24.86 23.36
C GLY A 57 -11.08 24.42 23.19
N ASN A 58 -10.54 23.67 24.17
CA ASN A 58 -9.12 23.33 24.22
C ASN A 58 -8.72 22.20 23.26
N GLU A 59 -9.62 21.24 23.01
CA GLU A 59 -9.29 20.00 22.28
C GLU A 59 -10.15 19.77 21.03
N ARG A 60 -10.98 20.76 20.67
CA ARG A 60 -11.89 20.64 19.53
C ARG A 60 -11.75 21.82 18.59
N ILE A 61 -12.10 21.58 17.35
CA ILE A 61 -12.22 22.59 16.30
C ILE A 61 -13.59 22.50 15.65
N ASN A 62 -14.03 23.61 15.10
CA ASN A 62 -15.22 23.70 14.25
C ASN A 62 -14.78 23.97 12.81
N LEU A 63 -15.49 23.37 11.87
CA LEU A 63 -15.47 23.77 10.46
C LEU A 63 -16.70 24.62 10.18
N THR A 64 -16.51 25.89 9.86
CA THR A 64 -17.59 26.85 9.61
C THR A 64 -17.85 27.04 8.12
N LYS A 65 -18.88 27.82 7.80
CA LYS A 65 -19.21 28.29 6.44
C LYS A 65 -19.49 27.19 5.42
N THR A 66 -20.13 26.10 5.84
CA THR A 66 -20.65 25.08 4.92
C THR A 66 -22.12 25.34 4.61
N VAL A 67 -22.53 25.28 3.35
CA VAL A 67 -23.95 25.32 2.99
C VAL A 67 -24.63 24.00 3.37
N SER A 68 -25.81 24.04 4.00
CA SER A 68 -26.47 22.82 4.51
C SER A 68 -26.94 21.89 3.39
N VAL A 69 -27.64 22.43 2.40
CA VAL A 69 -28.08 21.71 1.21
C VAL A 69 -28.44 22.72 0.12
N SER A 70 -28.11 22.40 -1.12
CA SER A 70 -28.65 23.08 -2.30
C SER A 70 -28.95 22.01 -3.34
N GLY A 71 -30.05 22.16 -4.08
CA GLY A 71 -30.40 21.20 -5.13
C GLY A 71 -31.17 21.85 -6.26
N LEU A 72 -31.62 21.05 -7.22
CA LEU A 72 -32.41 21.52 -8.37
C LEU A 72 -33.80 20.87 -8.37
N GLY A 73 -34.81 21.62 -8.82
CA GLY A 73 -36.21 21.17 -8.88
C GLY A 73 -36.88 21.00 -7.51
N GLY A 74 -37.88 20.11 -7.42
CA GLY A 74 -38.62 19.81 -6.18
C GLY A 74 -39.93 20.59 -6.00
N LYS A 75 -40.73 20.16 -5.01
CA LYS A 75 -42.01 20.77 -4.59
C LYS A 75 -42.08 20.74 -3.04
N PRO A 76 -42.78 21.69 -2.38
CA PRO A 76 -43.56 22.80 -2.95
C PRO A 76 -42.71 24.00 -3.40
N ARG A 77 -41.47 24.12 -2.91
CA ARG A 77 -40.53 25.15 -3.36
C ARG A 77 -39.67 24.59 -4.50
N TYR A 78 -39.83 25.16 -5.69
CA TYR A 78 -38.99 24.82 -6.84
C TYR A 78 -37.60 25.46 -6.68
N ARG A 79 -36.55 24.66 -6.80
CA ARG A 79 -35.15 25.12 -6.72
C ARG A 79 -34.64 25.36 -8.14
N ASP A 80 -34.61 26.62 -8.55
CA ASP A 80 -34.35 27.04 -9.93
C ASP A 80 -32.87 27.16 -10.31
N GLY A 81 -31.96 27.01 -9.33
CA GLY A 81 -30.52 27.16 -9.54
C GLY A 81 -30.07 28.63 -9.68
N SER A 82 -30.94 29.60 -9.38
CA SER A 82 -30.58 31.01 -9.38
C SER A 82 -29.56 31.36 -8.29
N PHE A 83 -28.87 32.49 -8.47
CA PHE A 83 -27.99 33.06 -7.45
C PHE A 83 -28.77 33.28 -6.15
N GLU A 84 -29.93 33.92 -6.25
CA GLU A 84 -30.85 34.23 -5.16
C GLU A 84 -31.25 32.97 -4.38
N TYR A 85 -31.57 31.88 -5.10
CA TYR A 85 -31.86 30.60 -4.48
C TYR A 85 -30.65 30.09 -3.68
N TYR A 86 -29.46 29.99 -4.30
CA TYR A 86 -28.26 29.47 -3.66
C TYR A 86 -27.87 30.27 -2.41
N ILE A 87 -27.88 31.60 -2.48
CA ILE A 87 -27.52 32.45 -1.34
C ILE A 87 -28.60 32.49 -0.25
N SER A 88 -29.81 32.00 -0.53
CA SER A 88 -30.86 31.85 0.49
C SER A 88 -30.68 30.60 1.36
N GLU A 89 -29.82 29.66 0.96
CA GLU A 89 -29.59 28.43 1.70
C GLU A 89 -28.80 28.67 2.97
N LYS A 90 -29.11 27.90 4.01
CA LYS A 90 -28.50 28.08 5.32
C LYS A 90 -27.03 27.69 5.28
N VAL A 91 -26.20 28.54 5.85
CA VAL A 91 -24.79 28.26 6.10
C VAL A 91 -24.63 27.86 7.57
N ILE A 92 -24.01 26.71 7.83
CA ILE A 92 -23.88 26.13 9.16
C ILE A 92 -22.45 25.68 9.47
N THR A 93 -22.23 25.42 10.76
CA THR A 93 -20.99 24.86 11.31
C THR A 93 -21.13 23.35 11.42
N ASN A 94 -20.06 22.63 11.08
CA ASN A 94 -19.94 21.18 11.17
C ASN A 94 -21.03 20.44 10.36
N ASP A 95 -21.39 20.95 9.17
CA ASP A 95 -22.20 20.14 8.24
C ASP A 95 -21.39 18.91 7.83
N PRO A 96 -21.94 17.69 7.91
CA PRO A 96 -21.22 16.46 7.59
C PRO A 96 -20.61 16.43 6.19
N LYS A 97 -21.23 17.08 5.19
CA LYS A 97 -20.74 17.10 3.81
C LYS A 97 -19.48 17.95 3.69
N GLY A 98 -19.47 19.12 4.34
CA GLY A 98 -18.29 19.98 4.42
C GLY A 98 -17.18 19.35 5.23
N MET A 99 -17.51 18.72 6.35
CA MET A 99 -16.54 17.98 7.16
C MET A 99 -15.87 16.85 6.37
N GLY A 100 -16.66 16.03 5.66
CA GLY A 100 -16.13 14.95 4.83
C GLY A 100 -15.17 15.48 3.77
N ALA A 101 -15.56 16.53 3.04
CA ALA A 101 -14.70 17.17 2.05
C ALA A 101 -13.40 17.72 2.66
N PHE A 102 -13.49 18.38 3.82
CA PHE A 102 -12.33 18.91 4.53
C PHE A 102 -11.38 17.81 5.02
N ILE A 103 -11.90 16.72 5.56
CA ILE A 103 -11.10 15.57 6.00
C ILE A 103 -10.34 14.96 4.81
N CYS A 104 -11.00 14.76 3.67
CA CYS A 104 -10.33 14.28 2.45
C CYS A 104 -9.22 15.24 2.00
N ALA A 105 -9.48 16.55 2.00
CA ALA A 105 -8.49 17.56 1.64
C ALA A 105 -7.29 17.54 2.61
N ALA A 106 -7.55 17.54 3.92
CA ALA A 106 -6.50 17.53 4.94
C ALA A 106 -5.65 16.26 4.84
N ALA A 107 -6.28 15.08 4.77
CA ALA A 107 -5.57 13.81 4.64
C ALA A 107 -4.69 13.75 3.39
N GLU A 108 -5.19 14.23 2.25
CA GLU A 108 -4.42 14.26 1.01
C GLU A 108 -3.24 15.25 1.10
N MET A 109 -3.41 16.39 1.76
CA MET A 109 -2.32 17.34 1.99
C MET A 109 -1.26 16.81 2.97
N GLU A 110 -1.65 16.07 4.00
CA GLU A 110 -0.73 15.36 4.91
C GLU A 110 0.07 14.29 4.14
N VAL A 111 -0.60 13.48 3.32
CA VAL A 111 0.06 12.48 2.45
C VAL A 111 1.04 13.14 1.48
N ALA A 112 0.68 14.28 0.89
CA ALA A 112 1.56 15.04 0.00
C ALA A 112 2.81 15.58 0.70
N ALA A 113 2.71 15.87 2.01
CA ALA A 113 3.81 16.37 2.83
C ALA A 113 4.76 15.27 3.34
N LEU A 114 4.36 13.99 3.28
CA LEU A 114 5.21 12.88 3.69
C LEU A 114 6.53 12.86 2.89
N PRO A 115 7.66 12.51 3.53
CA PRO A 115 8.92 12.26 2.82
C PRO A 115 8.71 11.23 1.70
N LYS A 116 9.31 11.47 0.53
CA LYS A 116 9.25 10.58 -0.63
C LYS A 116 10.61 9.93 -0.92
N PRO A 117 11.18 9.14 0.02
CA PRO A 117 12.54 8.60 -0.11
C PRO A 117 12.71 7.65 -1.30
N GLY A 118 11.61 7.04 -1.77
CA GLY A 118 11.59 6.16 -2.92
C GLY A 118 11.19 6.84 -4.23
N LYS A 119 11.17 8.18 -4.28
CA LYS A 119 10.76 8.92 -5.48
C LYS A 119 11.59 8.50 -6.70
N GLY A 120 10.89 8.10 -7.76
CA GLY A 120 11.50 7.66 -9.02
C GLY A 120 11.84 6.17 -9.07
N LEU A 121 11.56 5.43 -7.99
CA LEU A 121 11.61 3.98 -7.97
C LEU A 121 10.26 3.37 -8.38
N THR A 122 10.31 2.14 -8.86
CA THR A 122 9.12 1.32 -9.13
C THR A 122 9.23 -0.01 -8.39
N VAL A 123 8.18 -0.37 -7.65
CA VAL A 123 7.96 -1.71 -7.12
C VAL A 123 6.99 -2.45 -8.03
N THR A 124 7.28 -3.71 -8.31
CA THR A 124 6.47 -4.54 -9.18
C THR A 124 6.06 -5.80 -8.43
N VAL A 125 4.75 -6.07 -8.37
CA VAL A 125 4.25 -7.37 -7.89
C VAL A 125 4.17 -8.34 -9.06
N ASP A 126 4.52 -9.57 -8.80
CA ASP A 126 4.29 -10.68 -9.69
C ASP A 126 2.79 -10.93 -9.89
N ASN A 127 2.41 -11.28 -11.12
CA ASN A 127 1.14 -11.92 -11.42
C ASN A 127 1.35 -12.97 -12.53
N PHE A 128 2.49 -13.68 -12.46
CA PHE A 128 2.87 -14.72 -13.40
C PHE A 128 2.97 -16.07 -12.68
N PHE A 129 3.66 -16.12 -11.54
CA PHE A 129 3.72 -17.30 -10.66
C PHE A 129 2.53 -17.38 -9.73
N ASN A 130 2.13 -16.26 -9.12
CA ASN A 130 0.80 -16.12 -8.50
C ASN A 130 -0.18 -15.57 -9.53
N ASN A 131 -1.07 -16.41 -10.04
CA ASN A 131 -1.90 -16.08 -11.19
C ASN A 131 -3.31 -16.67 -11.03
N GLU A 132 -3.91 -16.33 -9.91
CA GLU A 132 -5.24 -16.78 -9.54
C GLU A 132 -6.34 -15.92 -10.16
N TYR A 133 -7.51 -16.53 -10.37
CA TYR A 133 -8.67 -15.87 -10.95
C TYR A 133 -9.95 -16.21 -10.19
N MET A 134 -10.72 -15.19 -9.85
CA MET A 134 -12.10 -15.34 -9.40
C MET A 134 -13.08 -15.15 -10.56
N THR A 135 -14.30 -15.67 -10.39
CA THR A 135 -15.38 -15.46 -11.35
C THR A 135 -16.10 -14.14 -11.03
N GLY A 136 -16.05 -13.20 -11.96
CA GLY A 136 -16.71 -11.91 -11.85
C GLY A 136 -18.24 -11.99 -12.02
N PRO A 137 -18.96 -10.89 -11.75
CA PRO A 137 -20.42 -10.85 -11.77
C PRO A 137 -21.05 -11.22 -13.13
N VAL A 138 -20.29 -11.10 -14.23
CA VAL A 138 -20.74 -11.46 -15.58
C VAL A 138 -20.09 -12.74 -16.12
N GLY A 139 -19.41 -13.51 -15.26
CA GLY A 139 -18.74 -14.76 -15.61
C GLY A 139 -17.33 -14.57 -16.20
N ASP A 140 -16.82 -13.34 -16.21
CA ASP A 140 -15.45 -13.04 -16.60
C ASP A 140 -14.44 -13.49 -15.54
N LYS A 141 -13.19 -13.73 -15.95
CA LYS A 141 -12.11 -14.06 -15.03
C LYS A 141 -11.42 -12.79 -14.57
N ILE A 142 -11.45 -12.52 -13.27
CA ILE A 142 -10.81 -11.36 -12.65
C ILE A 142 -9.59 -11.85 -11.87
N PRO A 143 -8.37 -11.37 -12.19
CA PRO A 143 -7.19 -11.64 -11.38
C PRO A 143 -7.41 -11.17 -9.94
N PHE A 144 -7.01 -11.98 -8.96
CA PHE A 144 -7.16 -11.67 -7.54
C PHE A 144 -6.05 -12.35 -6.73
N HIS A 145 -6.02 -12.06 -5.43
CA HIS A 145 -5.05 -12.50 -4.43
C HIS A 145 -3.70 -11.79 -4.57
N TYR A 146 -3.35 -10.99 -3.56
CA TYR A 146 -2.09 -10.25 -3.46
C TYR A 146 -1.80 -9.25 -4.60
N LEU A 147 -2.82 -8.60 -5.16
CA LEU A 147 -2.66 -7.53 -6.16
C LEU A 147 -2.89 -6.13 -5.57
N TRP A 148 -2.32 -5.11 -6.21
CA TRP A 148 -2.37 -3.73 -5.74
C TRP A 148 -3.77 -3.13 -5.74
N GLU A 149 -4.61 -3.55 -6.68
CA GLU A 149 -5.95 -2.99 -6.90
C GLU A 149 -7.02 -3.59 -5.99
N GLU A 150 -6.66 -4.59 -5.17
CA GLU A 150 -7.59 -5.28 -4.28
C GLU A 150 -7.67 -4.59 -2.92
N ASP A 151 -8.85 -4.02 -2.63
CA ASP A 151 -9.17 -3.34 -1.36
C ASP A 151 -9.79 -4.27 -0.29
N ASP A 152 -10.06 -5.53 -0.65
CA ASP A 152 -10.58 -6.52 0.29
C ASP A 152 -9.47 -7.13 1.16
N ASN A 153 -9.80 -8.14 1.95
CA ASN A 153 -8.83 -8.74 2.86
C ASN A 153 -7.66 -9.42 2.15
N ASN A 154 -7.80 -9.86 0.90
CA ASN A 154 -6.81 -10.69 0.20
C ASN A 154 -5.77 -9.84 -0.56
N GLY A 155 -6.02 -8.53 -0.68
CA GLY A 155 -5.24 -7.64 -1.52
C GLY A 155 -4.01 -7.01 -0.89
N PHE A 156 -3.23 -6.35 -1.75
CA PHE A 156 -2.07 -5.53 -1.40
C PHE A 156 -2.33 -4.03 -1.48
N SER A 157 -3.57 -3.54 -1.58
CA SER A 157 -3.81 -2.10 -1.75
C SER A 157 -3.21 -1.24 -0.63
N LEU A 158 -3.24 -1.70 0.62
CA LEU A 158 -2.62 -0.99 1.74
C LEU A 158 -1.09 -1.09 1.71
N PHE A 159 -0.52 -2.22 1.27
CA PHE A 159 0.93 -2.35 1.09
C PHE A 159 1.44 -1.45 -0.03
N GLY A 160 0.73 -1.44 -1.16
CA GLY A 160 0.95 -0.52 -2.27
C GLY A 160 0.81 0.93 -1.84
N LYS A 161 -0.14 1.25 -0.95
CA LYS A 161 -0.27 2.59 -0.36
C LYS A 161 0.97 2.98 0.44
N VAL A 162 1.57 2.10 1.25
CA VAL A 162 2.81 2.39 1.99
C VAL A 162 3.96 2.73 1.02
N PHE A 163 4.10 1.99 -0.09
CA PHE A 163 5.06 2.31 -1.15
C PHE A 163 4.78 3.67 -1.81
N ASN A 164 3.53 3.93 -2.18
CA ASN A 164 3.11 5.19 -2.81
C ASN A 164 3.32 6.40 -1.88
N ASP A 165 3.06 6.24 -0.58
CA ASP A 165 3.31 7.25 0.44
C ASP A 165 4.80 7.55 0.58
N ALA A 166 5.67 6.56 0.36
CA ALA A 166 7.12 6.73 0.26
C ALA A 166 7.60 7.22 -1.13
N GLY A 167 6.69 7.45 -2.08
CA GLY A 167 6.98 7.97 -3.42
C GLY A 167 7.37 6.94 -4.47
N VAL A 168 7.29 5.64 -4.16
CA VAL A 168 7.54 4.54 -5.09
C VAL A 168 6.30 4.29 -5.94
N LYS A 169 6.46 4.10 -7.25
CA LYS A 169 5.35 3.69 -8.14
C LYS A 169 5.08 2.20 -8.01
N THR A 170 3.83 1.78 -8.08
CA THR A 170 3.45 0.37 -8.18
C THR A 170 3.26 -0.05 -9.64
N ALA A 171 3.55 -1.32 -9.93
CA ALA A 171 3.31 -1.97 -11.22
C ALA A 171 3.03 -3.46 -11.00
N THR A 172 2.46 -4.13 -12.00
CA THR A 172 2.16 -5.57 -11.96
C THR A 172 2.79 -6.25 -13.17
N LEU A 173 3.48 -7.36 -12.96
CA LEU A 173 4.11 -8.12 -14.02
C LEU A 173 3.32 -9.40 -14.33
N LYS A 174 2.60 -9.40 -15.44
CA LYS A 174 1.74 -10.52 -15.88
C LYS A 174 2.44 -11.56 -16.78
N SER A 175 3.74 -11.37 -17.01
CA SER A 175 4.53 -12.17 -17.96
C SER A 175 5.79 -12.69 -17.28
N ALA A 176 6.43 -13.71 -17.85
CA ALA A 176 7.65 -14.28 -17.26
C ALA A 176 8.71 -13.20 -16.90
N PRO A 177 9.33 -13.27 -15.72
CA PRO A 177 10.25 -12.24 -15.22
C PRO A 177 11.64 -12.36 -15.84
N THR A 178 11.73 -12.03 -17.12
CA THR A 178 12.99 -11.85 -17.82
C THR A 178 13.68 -10.56 -17.37
N THR A 179 15.00 -10.50 -17.51
CA THR A 179 15.78 -9.25 -17.30
C THR A 179 15.24 -8.08 -18.13
N ALA A 180 14.71 -8.34 -19.33
CA ALA A 180 14.09 -7.34 -20.19
C ALA A 180 12.77 -6.80 -19.59
N ASN A 181 11.90 -7.70 -19.11
CA ASN A 181 10.62 -7.33 -18.52
C ASN A 181 10.78 -6.62 -17.18
N LEU A 182 11.83 -6.94 -16.41
CA LEU A 182 12.14 -6.31 -15.13
C LEU A 182 12.95 -5.01 -15.23
N LYS A 183 13.31 -4.55 -16.44
CA LYS A 183 14.16 -3.35 -16.63
C LYS A 183 13.57 -2.07 -16.00
N GLY A 184 12.24 -1.96 -15.94
CA GLY A 184 11.53 -0.82 -15.34
C GLY A 184 11.36 -0.91 -13.82
N SER A 185 11.66 -2.08 -13.24
CA SER A 185 11.44 -2.38 -11.82
C SER A 185 12.72 -2.19 -11.02
N ASN A 186 12.61 -1.59 -9.85
CA ASN A 186 13.70 -1.50 -8.87
C ASN A 186 13.54 -2.57 -7.78
N ILE A 187 12.30 -2.81 -7.39
CA ILE A 187 11.91 -3.83 -6.43
C ILE A 187 10.93 -4.78 -7.14
N TYR A 188 11.13 -6.08 -7.01
CA TYR A 188 10.24 -7.11 -7.55
C TYR A 188 9.79 -8.04 -6.43
N ILE A 189 8.48 -8.20 -6.29
CA ILE A 189 7.85 -9.04 -5.27
C ILE A 189 7.28 -10.26 -5.96
N ILE A 190 7.76 -11.45 -5.58
CA ILE A 190 7.08 -12.70 -5.90
C ILE A 190 6.39 -13.16 -4.63
N VAL A 191 5.10 -13.42 -4.75
CA VAL A 191 4.22 -13.82 -3.66
C VAL A 191 3.58 -15.16 -4.01
N ASP A 192 3.36 -16.01 -3.00
CA ASP A 192 2.46 -17.18 -3.03
C ASP A 192 2.35 -17.91 -4.39
N PRO A 193 3.43 -18.55 -4.89
CA PRO A 193 3.41 -19.19 -6.20
C PRO A 193 2.35 -20.30 -6.28
N ASP A 194 1.54 -20.27 -7.33
CA ASP A 194 0.37 -21.15 -7.46
C ASP A 194 0.74 -22.64 -7.45
N THR A 195 -0.09 -23.40 -6.78
CA THR A 195 -0.19 -24.85 -6.95
C THR A 195 -1.24 -25.20 -8.01
N GLN A 196 -1.35 -26.50 -8.33
CA GLN A 196 -2.45 -26.99 -9.17
C GLN A 196 -3.82 -26.95 -8.46
N LYS A 197 -3.87 -26.62 -7.16
CA LYS A 197 -5.13 -26.46 -6.42
C LYS A 197 -5.76 -25.11 -6.72
N GLU A 198 -4.97 -24.05 -6.79
CA GLU A 198 -5.46 -22.70 -7.13
C GLU A 198 -5.68 -22.55 -8.64
N THR A 199 -4.67 -22.93 -9.42
CA THR A 199 -4.64 -22.63 -10.87
C THR A 199 -4.47 -23.91 -11.68
N ALA A 200 -5.32 -24.12 -12.68
CA ALA A 200 -5.33 -25.36 -13.47
C ALA A 200 -4.00 -25.62 -14.21
N ASN A 201 -3.32 -24.55 -14.67
CA ASN A 201 -2.03 -24.61 -15.34
C ASN A 201 -1.10 -23.55 -14.73
N PRO A 202 -0.55 -23.82 -13.53
CA PRO A 202 0.30 -22.84 -12.83
C PRO A 202 1.62 -22.69 -13.59
N ASN A 203 2.14 -21.47 -13.65
CA ASN A 203 3.48 -21.25 -14.21
C ASN A 203 4.50 -21.62 -13.13
N PHE A 204 5.11 -22.78 -13.21
CA PHE A 204 6.11 -23.16 -12.22
C PHE A 204 7.44 -22.42 -12.38
N MET A 205 8.10 -22.13 -11.25
CA MET A 205 9.50 -21.73 -11.26
C MET A 205 10.35 -22.83 -11.90
N ASN A 206 11.33 -22.42 -12.69
CA ASN A 206 12.28 -23.31 -13.34
C ASN A 206 13.66 -22.63 -13.39
N ALA A 207 14.68 -23.37 -13.86
CA ALA A 207 16.05 -22.88 -13.91
C ALA A 207 16.22 -21.63 -14.80
N ASP A 208 15.47 -21.51 -15.91
CA ASP A 208 15.58 -20.38 -16.82
C ASP A 208 14.98 -19.10 -16.21
N HIS A 209 13.79 -19.20 -15.62
CA HIS A 209 13.18 -18.11 -14.88
C HIS A 209 14.05 -17.67 -13.72
N ALA A 210 14.54 -18.63 -12.92
CA ALA A 210 15.42 -18.38 -11.80
C ALA A 210 16.66 -17.60 -12.27
N LYS A 211 17.38 -18.10 -13.28
CA LYS A 211 18.56 -17.44 -13.83
C LYS A 211 18.29 -15.99 -14.25
N GLN A 212 17.19 -15.71 -14.95
CA GLN A 212 16.84 -14.35 -15.36
C GLN A 212 16.63 -13.42 -14.16
N VAL A 213 15.90 -13.87 -13.14
CA VAL A 213 15.69 -13.09 -11.92
C VAL A 213 17.01 -12.87 -11.17
N ALA A 214 17.86 -13.88 -11.04
CA ALA A 214 19.18 -13.73 -10.43
C ALA A 214 20.10 -12.76 -11.18
N GLU A 215 20.08 -12.78 -12.52
CA GLU A 215 20.85 -11.82 -13.33
C GLU A 215 20.37 -10.39 -13.08
N TRP A 216 19.05 -10.17 -12.99
CA TRP A 216 18.48 -8.87 -12.63
C TRP A 216 18.84 -8.43 -11.20
N VAL A 217 18.77 -9.33 -10.21
CA VAL A 217 19.23 -9.06 -8.84
C VAL A 217 20.72 -8.70 -8.84
N LYS A 218 21.56 -9.49 -9.52
CA LYS A 218 23.00 -9.24 -9.62
C LYS A 218 23.32 -7.84 -10.15
N ALA A 219 22.50 -7.35 -11.09
CA ALA A 219 22.63 -6.02 -11.67
C ALA A 219 22.18 -4.87 -10.76
N GLY A 220 21.50 -5.16 -9.64
CA GLY A 220 21.06 -4.15 -8.67
C GLY A 220 19.59 -4.24 -8.28
N GLY A 221 18.84 -5.21 -8.81
CA GLY A 221 17.46 -5.43 -8.41
C GLY A 221 17.31 -5.83 -6.94
N VAL A 222 16.21 -5.40 -6.32
CA VAL A 222 15.81 -5.83 -4.97
C VAL A 222 14.68 -6.84 -5.10
N LEU A 223 14.93 -8.09 -4.75
CA LEU A 223 13.95 -9.17 -4.80
C LEU A 223 13.31 -9.38 -3.41
N VAL A 224 11.99 -9.48 -3.40
CA VAL A 224 11.18 -9.78 -2.21
C VAL A 224 10.44 -11.08 -2.47
N LEU A 225 10.64 -12.08 -1.62
CA LEU A 225 9.99 -13.37 -1.68
C LEU A 225 9.05 -13.50 -0.50
N LEU A 226 7.75 -13.54 -0.79
CA LEU A 226 6.68 -13.68 0.18
C LEU A 226 6.02 -15.05 -0.06
N LEU A 227 6.53 -16.08 0.60
CA LEU A 227 6.02 -17.44 0.41
C LEU A 227 4.80 -17.72 1.30
N ASN A 228 4.46 -18.99 1.45
CA ASN A 228 3.44 -19.51 2.36
C ASN A 228 3.93 -20.88 2.89
N ASP A 229 3.13 -21.58 3.68
CA ASP A 229 3.45 -22.93 4.14
C ASP A 229 3.11 -24.05 3.13
N VAL A 230 3.56 -25.25 3.48
CA VAL A 230 3.28 -26.47 2.71
C VAL A 230 1.77 -26.70 2.61
N GLY A 231 1.29 -26.77 1.38
CA GLY A 231 -0.10 -27.05 1.06
C GLY A 231 -0.89 -25.85 0.55
N ASN A 232 -0.39 -24.63 0.79
CA ASN A 232 -0.97 -23.36 0.34
C ASN A 232 -0.14 -22.65 -0.75
N CYS A 233 1.14 -23.01 -0.94
CA CYS A 233 1.93 -22.54 -2.08
C CYS A 233 2.84 -23.62 -2.67
N GLU A 234 3.34 -23.39 -3.88
CA GLU A 234 4.35 -24.23 -4.50
C GLU A 234 5.73 -23.90 -3.93
N ILE A 235 6.25 -24.76 -3.05
CA ILE A 235 7.57 -24.58 -2.43
C ILE A 235 8.65 -25.36 -3.18
N THR A 236 8.33 -26.59 -3.61
CA THR A 236 9.32 -27.56 -4.10
C THR A 236 10.05 -27.07 -5.34
N LYS A 237 9.35 -26.67 -6.41
CA LYS A 237 9.98 -26.14 -7.62
C LYS A 237 10.37 -24.68 -7.42
N PHE A 238 9.63 -23.93 -6.60
CA PHE A 238 9.96 -22.55 -6.33
C PHE A 238 11.36 -22.37 -5.74
N ASN A 239 11.78 -23.29 -4.87
CA ASN A 239 13.10 -23.27 -4.22
C ASN A 239 14.30 -23.16 -5.19
N VAL A 240 14.13 -23.50 -6.48
CA VAL A 240 15.16 -23.30 -7.52
C VAL A 240 15.65 -21.83 -7.58
N LEU A 241 14.78 -20.85 -7.34
CA LEU A 241 15.14 -19.43 -7.30
C LEU A 241 15.90 -19.02 -6.02
N PRO A 242 15.32 -19.13 -4.81
CA PRO A 242 15.97 -18.68 -3.58
C PRO A 242 17.27 -19.43 -3.29
N GLU A 243 17.41 -20.70 -3.70
CA GLU A 243 18.63 -21.48 -3.44
C GLU A 243 19.87 -20.88 -4.13
N MET A 244 19.70 -20.16 -5.25
CA MET A 244 20.80 -19.42 -5.88
C MET A 244 21.39 -18.32 -5.00
N PHE A 245 20.64 -17.86 -4.01
CA PHE A 245 21.07 -16.86 -3.03
C PHE A 245 21.42 -17.47 -1.67
N GLY A 246 21.39 -18.81 -1.55
CA GLY A 246 21.62 -19.52 -0.30
C GLY A 246 20.41 -19.55 0.64
N ILE A 247 19.21 -19.32 0.12
CA ILE A 247 17.94 -19.38 0.88
C ILE A 247 17.20 -20.64 0.44
N LYS A 248 16.70 -21.43 1.39
CA LYS A 248 15.78 -22.53 1.11
C LYS A 248 14.59 -22.46 2.04
N PHE A 249 13.39 -22.48 1.47
CA PHE A 249 12.14 -22.61 2.20
C PHE A 249 11.90 -24.09 2.53
N ASN A 250 11.56 -24.39 3.77
CA ASN A 250 11.23 -25.73 4.22
C ASN A 250 9.78 -26.07 3.83
N GLU A 251 9.51 -27.34 3.53
CA GLU A 251 8.14 -27.82 3.30
C GLU A 251 7.47 -28.14 4.64
N ASP A 252 7.37 -27.13 5.50
CA ASP A 252 6.75 -27.18 6.82
C ASP A 252 5.63 -26.14 6.96
N SER A 253 4.98 -26.14 8.12
CA SER A 253 3.89 -25.23 8.48
C SER A 253 3.99 -24.92 9.97
N ARG A 254 4.73 -23.86 10.28
CA ARG A 254 4.95 -23.35 11.64
C ARG A 254 3.92 -22.27 11.97
N ASN A 255 3.66 -22.04 13.26
CA ASN A 255 2.71 -21.03 13.73
C ASN A 255 1.26 -21.26 13.25
N LYS A 256 0.75 -22.48 13.36
CA LYS A 256 -0.68 -22.76 13.11
C LYS A 256 -1.54 -22.10 14.18
N VAL A 257 -2.42 -21.20 13.76
CA VAL A 257 -3.26 -20.39 14.66
C VAL A 257 -4.67 -20.96 14.72
N GLN A 258 -5.19 -21.13 15.93
CA GLN A 258 -6.54 -21.61 16.16
C GLN A 258 -7.50 -20.44 16.42
N GLY A 259 -8.44 -20.22 15.51
CA GLY A 259 -9.43 -19.15 15.63
C GLY A 259 -8.77 -17.78 15.77
N THR A 260 -9.11 -17.06 16.84
CA THR A 260 -8.56 -15.73 17.14
C THR A 260 -7.42 -15.76 18.17
N ASN A 261 -6.77 -16.92 18.37
CA ASN A 261 -5.62 -17.02 19.28
C ASN A 261 -4.34 -16.48 18.61
N PHE A 262 -4.34 -15.18 18.30
CA PHE A 262 -3.30 -14.52 17.51
C PHE A 262 -1.89 -14.67 18.10
N GLU A 263 -1.78 -14.90 19.41
CA GLU A 263 -0.47 -15.05 20.05
C GLU A 263 0.29 -16.30 19.60
N GLN A 264 -0.42 -17.32 19.08
CA GLN A 264 0.22 -18.49 18.47
C GLN A 264 1.01 -18.14 17.19
N GLY A 265 0.69 -17.01 16.54
CA GLY A 265 1.41 -16.50 15.38
C GLY A 265 2.33 -15.32 15.72
N ALA A 266 2.47 -14.96 16.98
CA ALA A 266 3.26 -13.80 17.34
C ALA A 266 4.77 -14.09 17.28
N VAL A 267 5.51 -13.19 16.63
CA VAL A 267 6.96 -13.20 16.57
C VAL A 267 7.48 -11.88 17.14
N LYS A 268 8.39 -11.98 18.11
CA LYS A 268 9.04 -10.80 18.71
C LYS A 268 10.19 -10.33 17.82
N ILE A 269 10.26 -9.03 17.63
CA ILE A 269 11.34 -8.37 16.89
C ILE A 269 12.33 -7.83 17.91
N PRO A 270 13.60 -8.28 17.89
CA PRO A 270 14.61 -7.79 18.82
C PRO A 270 14.94 -6.31 18.54
N ALA A 271 15.23 -5.58 19.61
CA ALA A 271 15.71 -4.20 19.49
C ALA A 271 16.98 -4.15 18.62
N GLY A 272 17.06 -3.16 17.74
CA GLY A 272 18.20 -2.99 16.83
C GLY A 272 18.14 -3.82 15.54
N ASN A 273 17.05 -4.59 15.31
CA ASN A 273 16.85 -5.31 14.04
C ASN A 273 17.16 -4.41 12.82
N ALA A 274 17.83 -4.96 11.81
CA ALA A 274 18.32 -4.18 10.67
C ALA A 274 17.18 -3.68 9.75
N ILE A 275 16.08 -4.43 9.69
CA ILE A 275 14.92 -4.19 8.83
C ILE A 275 13.85 -3.47 9.64
N PHE A 276 13.37 -4.11 10.71
CA PHE A 276 12.26 -3.64 11.52
C PHE A 276 12.76 -2.76 12.66
N LYS A 277 12.91 -1.47 12.38
CA LYS A 277 13.50 -0.50 13.32
C LYS A 277 12.56 -0.06 14.42
N THR A 278 11.25 -0.12 14.17
CA THR A 278 10.25 0.46 15.05
C THR A 278 9.26 -0.57 15.56
N ALA A 279 8.90 -1.58 14.76
CA ALA A 279 8.06 -2.69 15.20
C ALA A 279 8.78 -3.63 16.19
N LYS A 280 8.04 -4.12 17.18
CA LYS A 280 8.53 -4.94 18.29
C LYS A 280 7.91 -6.32 18.32
N LYS A 281 6.71 -6.46 17.76
CA LYS A 281 5.95 -7.71 17.76
C LYS A 281 5.06 -7.72 16.53
N VAL A 282 5.10 -8.81 15.78
CA VAL A 282 4.31 -8.99 14.55
C VAL A 282 3.61 -10.33 14.60
N TYR A 283 2.54 -10.44 13.83
CA TYR A 283 1.79 -11.66 13.59
C TYR A 283 2.20 -12.26 12.25
N ILE A 284 2.66 -13.50 12.28
CA ILE A 284 3.02 -14.30 11.12
C ILE A 284 2.59 -15.74 11.40
N LYS A 285 1.66 -16.26 10.60
CA LYS A 285 1.04 -17.57 10.81
C LYS A 285 1.33 -18.49 9.62
N GLU A 286 1.20 -19.80 9.84
CA GLU A 286 1.25 -20.79 8.75
C GLU A 286 2.45 -20.56 7.81
N ILE A 287 3.64 -20.56 8.42
CA ILE A 287 4.86 -20.16 7.74
C ILE A 287 5.68 -21.36 7.29
N SER A 288 6.33 -21.21 6.14
CA SER A 288 7.51 -22.01 5.78
C SER A 288 8.75 -21.43 6.47
N THR A 289 9.44 -22.24 7.29
CA THR A 289 10.71 -21.81 7.89
C THR A 289 11.84 -21.82 6.88
N ILE A 290 12.92 -21.09 7.15
CA ILE A 290 14.02 -20.90 6.19
C ILE A 290 15.30 -21.59 6.67
N VAL A 291 16.03 -22.20 5.73
CA VAL A 291 17.46 -22.47 5.87
C VAL A 291 18.24 -21.38 5.14
N ALA A 292 19.10 -20.67 5.87
CA ALA A 292 19.98 -19.65 5.32
C ALA A 292 21.44 -20.12 5.32
N LYS A 293 22.09 -20.07 4.15
CA LYS A 293 23.50 -20.37 3.94
C LYS A 293 24.14 -19.22 3.16
N SER A 294 25.42 -18.96 3.41
CA SER A 294 26.16 -17.91 2.70
C SER A 294 25.94 -18.01 1.17
N PRO A 295 25.60 -16.90 0.48
CA PRO A 295 25.67 -15.51 0.95
C PRO A 295 24.46 -15.03 1.76
N ALA A 296 23.42 -15.83 1.93
CA ALA A 296 22.29 -15.48 2.79
C ALA A 296 22.65 -15.49 4.28
N VAL A 297 21.97 -14.64 5.02
CA VAL A 297 22.04 -14.54 6.47
C VAL A 297 20.63 -14.51 7.06
N SER A 298 20.49 -15.00 8.28
CA SER A 298 19.26 -14.81 9.06
C SER A 298 19.09 -13.34 9.43
N ALA A 299 17.91 -12.79 9.18
CA ALA A 299 17.53 -11.42 9.55
C ALA A 299 16.51 -11.37 10.70
N LEU A 300 15.79 -12.47 10.93
CA LEU A 300 14.93 -12.67 12.09
C LEU A 300 14.84 -14.17 12.40
N THR A 301 15.08 -14.53 13.67
CA THR A 301 14.91 -15.89 14.18
C THR A 301 13.91 -15.92 15.32
N ASP A 302 13.18 -17.02 15.44
CA ASP A 302 12.29 -17.28 16.57
C ASP A 302 12.43 -18.75 17.00
N ASN A 303 12.73 -18.98 18.28
CA ASN A 303 13.00 -20.33 18.83
C ASN A 303 14.00 -21.19 18.02
N SER A 304 15.04 -20.56 17.47
CA SER A 304 16.08 -21.16 16.59
C SER A 304 15.70 -21.33 15.12
N ASP A 305 14.43 -21.18 14.76
CA ASP A 305 14.01 -21.21 13.35
C ASP A 305 14.30 -19.85 12.70
N VAL A 306 14.76 -19.86 11.46
CA VAL A 306 14.90 -18.63 10.66
C VAL A 306 13.54 -18.30 10.05
N ILE A 307 12.99 -17.15 10.43
CA ILE A 307 11.69 -16.64 9.97
C ILE A 307 11.89 -15.75 8.74
N ILE A 308 12.94 -14.94 8.76
CA ILE A 308 13.28 -14.02 7.66
C ILE A 308 14.76 -14.18 7.34
N ALA A 309 15.08 -14.30 6.06
CA ALA A 309 16.43 -14.29 5.55
C ALA A 309 16.66 -13.14 4.58
N THR A 310 17.91 -12.70 4.49
CA THR A 310 18.33 -11.74 3.47
C THR A 310 19.63 -12.21 2.82
N ALA A 311 19.88 -11.77 1.58
CA ALA A 311 21.13 -12.05 0.89
C ALA A 311 21.59 -10.82 0.10
N LYS A 312 22.90 -10.65 -0.03
CA LYS A 312 23.50 -9.75 -1.03
C LYS A 312 23.96 -10.60 -2.22
N TYR A 313 23.62 -10.16 -3.42
CA TYR A 313 23.99 -10.86 -4.64
C TYR A 313 24.35 -9.86 -5.74
N GLY A 314 25.65 -9.80 -6.07
CA GLY A 314 26.18 -8.72 -6.91
C GLY A 314 25.90 -7.35 -6.28
N LYS A 315 25.19 -6.49 -7.02
CA LYS A 315 24.75 -5.17 -6.54
C LYS A 315 23.36 -5.19 -5.86
N GLY A 316 22.62 -6.28 -5.99
CA GLY A 316 21.25 -6.38 -5.51
C GLY A 316 21.12 -6.98 -4.12
N THR A 317 19.87 -7.09 -3.71
CA THR A 317 19.49 -7.60 -2.38
C THR A 317 18.29 -8.52 -2.51
N VAL A 318 18.24 -9.55 -1.68
CA VAL A 318 17.09 -10.45 -1.54
C VAL A 318 16.56 -10.36 -0.11
N PHE A 319 15.24 -10.28 0.02
CA PHE A 319 14.49 -10.45 1.26
C PHE A 319 13.54 -11.64 1.09
N ALA A 320 13.46 -12.51 2.08
CA ALA A 320 12.61 -13.70 2.05
C ALA A 320 11.94 -13.93 3.40
N VAL A 321 10.64 -14.24 3.35
CA VAL A 321 9.81 -14.66 4.48
C VAL A 321 8.81 -15.71 4.00
N GLY A 322 8.52 -16.70 4.84
CA GLY A 322 7.67 -17.84 4.46
C GLY A 322 6.17 -17.65 4.66
N ASP A 323 5.70 -16.40 4.72
CA ASP A 323 4.28 -16.02 4.77
C ASP A 323 4.13 -14.59 4.24
N PRO A 324 3.03 -14.25 3.53
CA PRO A 324 2.88 -12.97 2.88
C PRO A 324 2.13 -11.92 3.73
N TRP A 325 2.22 -11.95 5.07
CA TRP A 325 1.48 -11.10 6.05
C TRP A 325 1.43 -9.58 5.84
N PHE A 326 2.07 -9.02 4.82
CA PHE A 326 1.98 -7.61 4.44
C PHE A 326 0.69 -7.27 3.67
N TYR A 327 -0.31 -8.15 3.66
CA TYR A 327 -1.57 -7.96 2.95
C TYR A 327 -2.68 -7.40 3.84
N ASN A 328 -3.71 -6.82 3.21
CA ASN A 328 -4.69 -5.92 3.84
C ASN A 328 -5.24 -6.46 5.17
N GLU A 329 -5.62 -7.73 5.24
CA GLU A 329 -6.20 -8.37 6.42
C GLU A 329 -5.37 -8.19 7.71
N TYR A 330 -4.04 -8.14 7.62
CA TYR A 330 -3.16 -8.06 8.79
C TYR A 330 -2.52 -6.69 8.97
N ILE A 331 -2.77 -5.73 8.09
CA ILE A 331 -2.15 -4.40 8.18
C ILE A 331 -3.15 -3.24 8.25
N ASP A 332 -4.45 -3.51 8.18
CA ASP A 332 -5.52 -2.50 8.20
C ASP A 332 -5.95 -2.04 9.61
N GLY A 333 -5.49 -2.72 10.67
CA GLY A 333 -5.84 -2.43 12.06
C GLY A 333 -7.26 -2.86 12.50
N ARG A 334 -7.98 -3.66 11.69
CA ARG A 334 -9.33 -4.15 11.99
C ARG A 334 -9.34 -5.52 12.66
N LYS A 335 -8.40 -6.41 12.29
CA LYS A 335 -8.39 -7.81 12.73
C LYS A 335 -7.47 -8.09 13.92
N LEU A 336 -6.26 -7.54 13.89
CA LEU A 336 -5.22 -7.84 14.88
C LEU A 336 -5.36 -6.95 16.14
N PRO A 337 -5.10 -7.51 17.34
CA PRO A 337 -4.86 -6.73 18.56
C PRO A 337 -3.82 -5.62 18.39
N GLU A 338 -3.97 -4.53 19.15
CA GLU A 338 -3.13 -3.32 19.07
C GLU A 338 -1.63 -3.60 19.28
N ASP A 339 -1.27 -4.62 20.05
CA ASP A 339 0.13 -4.98 20.34
C ASP A 339 0.83 -5.72 19.18
N LEU A 340 0.10 -6.11 18.13
CA LEU A 340 0.65 -6.70 16.91
C LEU A 340 0.84 -5.60 15.86
N GLU A 341 2.08 -5.16 15.72
CA GLU A 341 2.46 -3.95 15.01
C GLU A 341 2.72 -4.20 13.50
N ASN A 342 1.92 -5.03 12.83
CA ASN A 342 2.18 -5.46 11.45
C ASN A 342 2.24 -4.28 10.46
N TYR A 343 1.34 -3.30 10.57
CA TYR A 343 1.39 -2.09 9.73
C TYR A 343 2.69 -1.29 9.91
N LYS A 344 3.17 -1.20 11.16
CA LYS A 344 4.42 -0.50 11.48
C LYS A 344 5.63 -1.24 10.89
N ALA A 345 5.63 -2.57 11.00
CA ALA A 345 6.67 -3.40 10.41
C ALA A 345 6.65 -3.36 8.87
N THR A 346 5.48 -3.21 8.25
CA THR A 346 5.33 -2.96 6.81
C THR A 346 6.01 -1.65 6.40
N ASN A 347 5.81 -0.57 7.17
CA ASN A 347 6.49 0.71 6.95
C ASN A 347 8.02 0.59 7.11
N ASP A 348 8.48 -0.15 8.12
CA ASP A 348 9.91 -0.41 8.31
C ASP A 348 10.51 -1.17 7.11
N LEU A 349 9.82 -2.22 6.63
CA LEU A 349 10.26 -3.01 5.48
C LEU A 349 10.35 -2.15 4.21
N VAL A 350 9.31 -1.38 3.87
CA VAL A 350 9.32 -0.50 2.69
C VAL A 350 10.51 0.47 2.73
N ASN A 351 10.74 1.11 3.88
CA ASN A 351 11.87 2.01 4.06
C ASN A 351 13.21 1.29 3.94
N TRP A 352 13.32 0.06 4.43
CA TRP A 352 14.53 -0.75 4.28
C TRP A 352 14.77 -1.14 2.82
N LEU A 353 13.74 -1.61 2.11
CA LEU A 353 13.80 -2.02 0.70
C LEU A 353 14.24 -0.87 -0.21
N ILE A 354 13.68 0.33 -0.01
CA ILE A 354 14.07 1.53 -0.76
C ILE A 354 15.57 1.80 -0.63
N LYS A 355 16.13 1.66 0.59
CA LYS A 355 17.57 1.85 0.85
C LYS A 355 18.44 0.74 0.25
N GLN A 356 17.87 -0.40 -0.12
CA GLN A 356 18.62 -1.48 -0.77
C GLN A 356 18.77 -1.27 -2.27
N VAL A 357 17.97 -0.40 -2.88
CA VAL A 357 18.10 -0.07 -4.30
C VAL A 357 19.38 0.76 -4.49
N PRO A 358 20.34 0.31 -5.32
CA PRO A 358 21.57 1.05 -5.55
C PRO A 358 21.30 2.44 -6.14
N GLU A 359 22.03 3.45 -5.66
CA GLU A 359 21.99 4.79 -6.26
C GLU A 359 22.43 4.72 -7.73
N LYS A 360 21.68 5.40 -8.61
CA LYS A 360 22.12 5.61 -10.00
C LYS A 360 23.29 6.59 -9.95
N LYS A 361 24.50 6.06 -10.19
CA LYS A 361 25.71 6.89 -10.38
C LYS A 361 25.59 7.77 -11.60
#